data_AF-A0A849SLW7-F1
#
_entry.id   AF-A0A849SLW7-F1
#
_cell.length_a   1.000
_cell.length_b   1.000
_cell.length_c   1.000
_cell.angle_alpha   90.00
_cell.angle_beta   90.00
_cell.angle_gamma   90.00
#
_symmetry.space_group_name_H-M   'P 1'
#
loop_
_entity.id
_entity.type
_entity.pdbx_description
1 polymer ?
#
loop_
_entity_poly.entity_id
_entity_poly.type
_entity_poly.pdbx_seq_one_letter_code
_entity_poly.pdbx_strand_id
1 'polypeptide(L)'
;MSDSAKENFELLIRQYEMVSDHYKHEDTLRLTRDQNFIVLSAALLSLVGLLTQGTVAGHGTLARIGVSAIAVLGLIICRAWSQLSDAGSLYVALRREQGAEIERKLGTLSLFRDELKATADHRERTPGWLPHGQAMRRVFLSVACLWGGVILVTWIF
;
A
#
# COMPACT_ATOMS: atom_id res chain seq x y z
N MET A 1 43.27 10.94 6.42
CA MET A 1 42.25 9.96 5.96
C MET A 1 42.88 9.20 4.81
N SER A 2 43.01 7.87 4.89
CA SER A 2 43.62 7.07 3.81
C SER A 2 42.74 7.09 2.56
N ASP A 3 43.32 6.90 1.38
CA ASP A 3 42.54 6.86 0.13
C ASP A 3 41.47 5.77 0.14
N SER A 4 41.76 4.63 0.78
CA SER A 4 40.78 3.56 1.04
C SER A 4 39.60 4.01 1.90
N ALA A 5 39.80 4.91 2.87
CA ALA A 5 38.71 5.45 3.68
C ALA A 5 37.83 6.44 2.90
N LYS A 6 38.39 7.16 1.93
CA LYS A 6 37.62 8.02 1.02
C LYS A 6 36.76 7.19 0.06
N GLU A 7 37.35 6.17 -0.54
CA GLU A 7 36.65 5.26 -1.46
C GLU A 7 35.46 4.56 -0.76
N ASN A 8 35.66 4.06 0.46
CA ASN A 8 34.59 3.45 1.25
C ASN A 8 33.46 4.44 1.61
N PHE A 9 33.80 5.71 1.85
CA PHE A 9 32.83 6.75 2.17
C PHE A 9 31.97 7.12 0.94
N GLU A 10 32.58 7.29 -0.23
CA GLU A 10 31.85 7.54 -1.48
C GLU A 10 30.92 6.39 -1.85
N LEU A 11 31.36 5.14 -1.63
CA LEU A 11 30.53 3.96 -1.88
C LEU A 11 29.30 3.92 -0.96
N LEU A 12 29.47 4.25 0.32
CA LEU A 12 28.36 4.34 1.28
C LEU A 12 27.36 5.45 0.93
N ILE A 13 27.83 6.60 0.45
CA ILE A 13 26.94 7.68 -0.01
C ILE A 13 26.10 7.21 -1.19
N ARG A 14 26.72 6.58 -2.21
CA ARG A 14 25.97 6.05 -3.36
C ARG A 14 24.95 4.99 -2.95
N GLN A 15 25.29 4.12 -1.99
CA GLN A 15 24.34 3.15 -1.44
C GLN A 15 23.17 3.84 -0.75
N TYR A 16 23.43 4.90 0.02
CA TYR A 16 22.38 5.68 0.66
C TYR A 16 21.47 6.38 -0.35
N GLU A 17 22.02 7.01 -1.39
CA GLU A 17 21.25 7.63 -2.48
C GLU A 17 20.35 6.62 -3.18
N MET A 18 20.89 5.44 -3.53
CA MET A 18 20.11 4.36 -4.13
C MET A 18 18.95 3.90 -3.24
N VAL A 19 19.19 3.74 -1.92
CA VAL A 19 18.12 3.36 -0.98
C VAL A 19 17.06 4.46 -0.85
N SER A 20 17.47 5.73 -0.85
CA SER A 20 16.57 6.89 -0.78
C SER A 20 15.69 7.02 -2.02
N ASP A 21 16.25 6.87 -3.21
CA ASP A 21 15.48 6.94 -4.46
C ASP A 21 14.55 5.75 -4.63
N HIS A 22 15.00 4.54 -4.25
CA HIS A 22 14.14 3.36 -4.22
C HIS A 22 12.93 3.56 -3.28
N TYR A 23 13.15 4.17 -2.11
CA TYR A 23 12.08 4.48 -1.17
C TYR A 23 11.04 5.45 -1.76
N LYS A 24 11.46 6.52 -2.45
CA LYS A 24 10.53 7.46 -3.11
C LYS A 24 9.72 6.80 -4.22
N HIS A 25 10.37 5.92 -4.99
CA HIS A 25 9.72 5.18 -6.05
C HIS A 25 8.63 4.26 -5.48
N GLU A 26 8.91 3.57 -4.37
CA GLU A 26 7.94 2.69 -3.72
C GLU A 26 6.75 3.41 -3.11
N ASP A 27 6.94 4.58 -2.50
CA ASP A 27 5.81 5.38 -2.01
C ASP A 27 4.90 5.83 -3.17
N THR A 28 5.47 6.16 -4.33
CA THR A 28 4.71 6.49 -5.55
C THR A 28 3.95 5.29 -6.11
N LEU A 29 4.59 4.12 -6.16
CA LEU A 29 3.95 2.87 -6.58
C LEU A 29 2.82 2.47 -5.62
N ARG A 30 3.02 2.64 -4.31
CA ARG A 30 2.00 2.35 -3.30
C ARG A 30 0.76 3.23 -3.50
N LEU A 31 0.96 4.54 -3.66
CA LEU A 31 -0.13 5.49 -3.91
C LEU A 31 -0.91 5.13 -5.18
N THR A 32 -0.21 4.88 -6.29
CA THR A 32 -0.83 4.50 -7.57
C THR A 32 -1.62 3.20 -7.43
N ARG A 33 -1.08 2.21 -6.73
CA ARG A 33 -1.74 0.92 -6.49
C ARG A 33 -3.02 1.09 -5.66
N ASP A 34 -2.98 1.91 -4.62
CA ASP A 34 -4.13 2.17 -3.75
C ASP A 34 -5.23 2.93 -4.50
N GLN A 35 -4.85 3.89 -5.37
CA GLN A 35 -5.79 4.55 -6.29
C GLN A 35 -6.43 3.56 -7.27
N ASN A 36 -5.64 2.68 -7.88
CA ASN A 36 -6.14 1.67 -8.82
C ASN A 36 -7.17 0.74 -8.16
N PHE A 37 -6.96 0.35 -6.90
CA PHE A 37 -7.93 -0.43 -6.15
C PHE A 37 -9.28 0.27 -5.99
N ILE A 38 -9.25 1.55 -5.63
CA ILE A 38 -10.45 2.37 -5.44
C ILE A 38 -11.19 2.51 -6.77
N VAL A 39 -10.47 2.84 -7.84
CA VAL A 39 -11.03 2.99 -9.19
C VAL A 39 -11.67 1.69 -9.67
N LEU A 40 -10.97 0.56 -9.52
CA LEU A 40 -11.49 -0.75 -9.91
C LEU A 40 -12.74 -1.13 -9.10
N SER A 41 -12.72 -0.89 -7.78
CA SER A 41 -13.88 -1.17 -6.91
C SER A 41 -15.09 -0.31 -7.29
N ALA A 42 -14.88 0.98 -7.60
CA ALA A 42 -15.93 1.88 -8.05
C ALA A 42 -16.49 1.48 -9.42
N ALA A 43 -15.63 1.04 -10.35
CA ALA A 43 -16.06 0.54 -11.66
C ALA A 43 -16.93 -0.73 -11.51
N LEU A 44 -16.52 -1.69 -10.67
CA LEU A 44 -17.29 -2.90 -10.41
C LEU A 44 -18.64 -2.59 -9.73
N LEU A 45 -18.68 -1.66 -8.77
CA LEU A 45 -19.93 -1.23 -8.15
C LEU A 45 -20.87 -0.54 -9.15
N SER A 46 -20.32 0.27 -10.06
CA SER A 46 -21.10 0.89 -11.13
C SER A 46 -21.72 -0.16 -12.07
N LEU A 47 -20.95 -1.20 -12.39
CA LEU A 47 -21.44 -2.34 -13.19
C LEU A 47 -22.57 -3.09 -12.46
N VAL A 48 -22.45 -3.31 -11.14
CA VAL A 48 -23.55 -3.86 -10.34
C VAL A 48 -24.79 -2.99 -10.43
N GLY A 49 -24.66 -1.67 -10.29
CA GLY A 49 -25.78 -0.73 -10.43
C GLY A 49 -26.52 -0.89 -11.75
N LEU A 50 -25.80 -0.98 -12.87
CA LEU A 50 -26.39 -1.20 -14.19
C LEU A 50 -27.14 -2.55 -14.28
N LEU A 51 -26.56 -3.63 -13.75
CA LEU A 51 -27.18 -4.96 -13.77
C LEU A 51 -28.42 -5.03 -12.89
N THR A 52 -28.45 -4.32 -11.76
CA THR A 52 -29.62 -4.25 -10.87
C THR A 52 -30.77 -3.43 -11.46
N GLN A 53 -30.53 -2.54 -12.43
CA GLN A 53 -31.64 -1.93 -13.17
C GLN A 53 -32.34 -2.96 -14.08
N GLY A 54 -31.59 -3.91 -14.63
CA GLY A 54 -32.11 -5.02 -15.44
C GLY A 54 -32.93 -6.05 -14.65
N THR A 55 -32.70 -6.21 -13.34
CA THR A 55 -33.46 -7.16 -12.51
C THR A 55 -34.93 -6.78 -12.35
N VAL A 56 -35.26 -5.48 -12.39
CA VAL A 56 -36.63 -4.97 -12.27
C VAL A 56 -37.48 -5.33 -13.50
N ALA A 57 -36.86 -5.58 -14.65
CA ALA A 57 -37.53 -5.83 -15.93
C ALA A 57 -37.83 -7.32 -16.24
N GLY A 58 -37.89 -8.19 -15.22
CA GLY A 58 -38.31 -9.59 -15.38
C GLY A 58 -37.21 -10.61 -15.73
N HIS A 59 -35.94 -10.19 -15.81
CA HIS A 59 -34.76 -11.07 -16.02
C HIS A 59 -34.03 -11.40 -14.69
N GLY A 60 -34.79 -11.50 -13.59
CA GLY A 60 -34.28 -11.44 -12.22
C GLY A 60 -33.16 -12.44 -11.89
N THR A 61 -33.28 -13.70 -12.34
CA THR A 61 -32.34 -14.76 -11.92
C THR A 61 -30.94 -14.59 -12.52
N LEU A 62 -30.84 -14.27 -13.82
CA LEU A 62 -29.55 -14.17 -14.51
C LEU A 62 -28.77 -12.92 -14.08
N ALA A 63 -29.48 -11.82 -13.87
CA ALA A 63 -28.88 -10.60 -13.34
C ALA A 63 -28.47 -10.72 -11.86
N ARG A 64 -29.23 -11.43 -11.01
CA ARG A 64 -28.81 -11.77 -9.63
C ARG A 64 -27.56 -12.63 -9.58
N ILE A 65 -27.44 -13.61 -10.48
CA ILE A 65 -26.22 -14.44 -10.61
C ILE A 65 -25.04 -13.56 -11.06
N GLY A 66 -25.23 -12.68 -12.04
CA GLY A 66 -24.20 -11.76 -12.51
C GLY A 66 -23.70 -10.81 -11.41
N VAL A 67 -24.61 -10.20 -10.65
CA VAL A 67 -24.28 -9.33 -9.50
C VAL A 67 -23.53 -10.12 -8.42
N SER A 68 -23.97 -11.34 -8.11
CA SER A 68 -23.29 -12.21 -7.15
C SER A 68 -21.87 -12.57 -7.59
N ALA A 69 -21.68 -12.89 -8.89
CA ALA A 69 -20.37 -13.19 -9.44
C ALA A 69 -19.42 -11.98 -9.35
N ILE A 70 -19.90 -10.78 -9.69
CA ILE A 70 -19.12 -9.54 -9.56
C ILE A 70 -18.77 -9.26 -8.09
N ALA A 71 -19.70 -9.48 -7.17
CA ALA A 71 -19.45 -9.28 -5.75
C ALA A 71 -18.42 -10.27 -5.17
N VAL A 72 -18.45 -11.53 -5.60
CA VAL A 72 -17.43 -12.53 -5.25
C VAL A 72 -16.06 -12.12 -5.81
N LEU A 73 -16.00 -11.64 -7.06
CA LEU A 73 -14.75 -11.10 -7.62
C LEU A 73 -14.25 -9.89 -6.82
N GLY A 74 -15.14 -8.99 -6.40
CA GLY A 74 -14.83 -7.86 -5.53
C GLY A 74 -14.20 -8.30 -4.20
N LEU A 75 -14.74 -9.34 -3.56
CA LEU A 75 -14.17 -9.93 -2.33
C LEU A 75 -12.78 -10.54 -2.56
N ILE A 76 -12.59 -11.27 -3.67
CA ILE A 76 -11.29 -11.84 -4.04
C ILE A 76 -10.26 -10.73 -4.24
N ILE A 77 -10.63 -9.65 -4.94
CA ILE A 77 -9.76 -8.48 -5.16
C ILE A 77 -9.41 -7.84 -3.81
N CYS A 78 -10.37 -7.64 -2.90
CA CYS A 78 -10.10 -7.10 -1.56
C CYS A 78 -9.11 -7.97 -0.77
N ARG A 79 -9.26 -9.29 -0.83
CA ARG A 79 -8.37 -10.26 -0.19
C ARG A 79 -6.94 -10.17 -0.75
N ALA A 80 -6.81 -10.19 -2.08
CA ALA A 80 -5.54 -10.10 -2.77
C ALA A 80 -4.84 -8.76 -2.46
N TRP A 81 -5.58 -7.66 -2.47
CA TRP A 81 -5.04 -6.33 -2.16
C TRP A 81 -4.57 -6.21 -0.71
N SER A 82 -5.31 -6.79 0.23
CA SER A 82 -4.87 -6.85 1.64
C SER A 82 -3.54 -7.58 1.78
N GLN A 83 -3.38 -8.75 1.16
CA GLN A 83 -2.12 -9.51 1.22
C GLN A 83 -0.96 -8.75 0.57
N LEU A 84 -1.22 -8.10 -0.56
CA LEU A 84 -0.23 -7.30 -1.28
C LEU A 84 0.17 -6.04 -0.49
N SER A 85 -0.76 -5.46 0.29
CA SER A 85 -0.48 -4.35 1.20
C SER A 85 0.36 -4.80 2.39
N ASP A 86 0.03 -5.93 3.00
CA ASP A 86 0.80 -6.51 4.11
C ASP A 86 2.23 -6.82 3.68
N ALA A 87 2.42 -7.49 2.53
CA ALA A 87 3.73 -7.78 1.97
C ALA A 87 4.53 -6.51 1.65
N GLY A 88 3.86 -5.49 1.08
CA GLY A 88 4.48 -4.19 0.82
C GLY A 88 4.93 -3.50 2.12
N SER A 89 4.13 -3.56 3.18
CA SER A 89 4.49 -2.95 4.46
C SER A 89 5.73 -3.60 5.09
N LEU A 90 5.84 -4.92 5.00
CA LEU A 90 7.01 -5.67 5.48
C LEU A 90 8.25 -5.32 4.65
N TYR A 91 8.11 -5.23 3.33
CA TYR A 91 9.21 -4.87 2.45
C TYR A 91 9.79 -3.50 2.81
N VAL A 92 8.95 -2.48 2.99
CA VAL A 92 9.46 -1.14 3.31
C VAL A 92 10.03 -1.08 4.73
N ALA A 93 9.50 -1.86 5.68
CA ALA A 93 10.10 -2.01 7.01
C ALA A 93 11.55 -2.53 6.92
N LEU A 94 11.77 -3.61 6.15
CA LEU A 94 13.12 -4.17 5.93
C LEU A 94 14.06 -3.18 5.24
N ARG A 95 13.58 -2.44 4.23
CA ARG A 95 14.41 -1.42 3.55
C ARG A 95 14.80 -0.27 4.46
N ARG A 96 13.93 0.10 5.39
CA ARG A 96 14.23 1.12 6.39
C ARG A 96 15.29 0.67 7.37
N GLU A 97 15.26 -0.58 7.79
CA GLU A 97 16.30 -1.16 8.63
C GLU A 97 17.65 -1.14 7.90
N GLN A 98 17.67 -1.50 6.61
CA GLN A 98 18.88 -1.40 5.77
C GLN A 98 19.38 0.04 5.65
N GLY A 99 18.48 1.00 5.40
CA GLY A 99 18.82 2.42 5.34
C GLY A 99 19.37 2.95 6.66
N ALA A 100 18.77 2.57 7.78
CA ALA A 100 19.23 2.94 9.12
C ALA A 100 20.60 2.33 9.44
N GLU A 101 20.89 1.11 8.96
CA GLU A 101 22.22 0.51 9.09
C GLU A 101 23.28 1.30 8.31
N ILE A 102 22.97 1.71 7.08
CA ILE A 102 23.86 2.54 6.25
C ILE A 102 24.06 3.92 6.89
N GLU A 103 22.98 4.56 7.38
CA GLU A 103 23.04 5.82 8.13
C GLU A 103 23.92 5.69 9.38
N ARG A 104 23.83 4.59 10.13
CA ARG A 104 24.71 4.34 11.29
C ARG A 104 26.17 4.21 10.86
N LYS A 105 26.46 3.47 9.79
CA LYS A 105 27.83 3.33 9.24
C LYS A 105 28.39 4.66 8.75
N LEU A 106 27.56 5.47 8.07
CA LEU A 106 27.90 6.83 7.66
C LEU A 106 28.12 7.75 8.85
N GLY A 107 27.26 7.70 9.88
CA GLY A 107 27.38 8.51 11.09
C GLY A 107 28.56 8.13 11.97
N THR A 108 29.06 6.89 11.89
CA THR A 108 30.35 6.50 12.49
C THR A 108 31.56 6.99 11.70
N LEU A 109 31.39 7.28 10.40
CA LEU A 109 32.45 7.76 9.50
C LEU A 109 32.42 9.28 9.29
N SER A 110 31.31 9.96 9.56
CA SER A 110 31.10 11.37 9.24
C SER A 110 31.19 12.28 10.47
N LEU A 111 31.89 13.40 10.28
CA LEU A 111 31.88 14.57 11.17
C LEU A 111 30.50 15.29 11.21
N PHE A 112 29.49 14.80 10.50
CA PHE A 112 28.14 15.37 10.36
C PHE A 112 27.11 14.72 11.29
N ARG A 113 27.55 14.41 12.51
CA ARG A 113 26.75 13.72 13.53
C ARG A 113 25.46 14.46 13.88
N ASP A 114 25.44 15.79 13.74
CA ASP A 114 24.34 16.65 14.19
C ASP A 114 23.18 16.76 13.18
N GLU A 115 23.47 16.80 11.88
CA GLU A 115 22.41 16.81 10.84
C GLU A 115 21.71 15.45 10.74
N LEU A 116 22.46 14.34 10.81
CA LEU A 116 21.90 12.99 10.85
C LEU A 116 21.07 12.73 12.12
N LYS A 117 21.43 13.35 13.24
CA LYS A 117 20.64 13.29 14.48
C LYS A 117 19.30 13.99 14.33
N ALA A 118 19.25 15.14 13.65
CA ALA A 118 18.02 15.87 13.41
C ALA A 118 17.03 15.09 12.53
N THR A 119 17.51 14.38 11.50
CA THR A 119 16.68 13.49 10.68
C THR A 119 16.24 12.23 11.42
N ALA A 120 17.11 11.64 12.24
CA ALA A 120 16.75 10.50 13.09
C ALA A 120 15.70 10.86 14.15
N ASP A 121 15.83 12.01 14.81
CA ASP A 121 14.89 12.52 15.82
C ASP A 121 13.53 12.89 15.18
N HIS A 122 13.52 13.38 13.93
CA HIS A 122 12.28 13.55 13.16
C HIS A 122 11.58 12.22 12.84
N ARG A 123 12.36 11.14 12.62
CA ARG A 123 11.88 9.78 12.35
C ARG A 123 11.29 9.10 13.60
N GLU A 124 11.84 9.37 14.78
CA GLU A 124 11.32 8.89 16.08
C GLU A 124 10.06 9.66 16.52
N ARG A 125 10.01 10.98 16.30
CA ARG A 125 8.86 11.82 16.71
C ARG A 125 7.63 11.70 15.80
N THR A 126 7.80 11.17 14.60
CA THR A 126 6.66 10.82 13.73
C THR A 126 6.53 9.31 13.65
N PRO A 127 5.77 8.66 14.55
CA PRO A 127 5.24 7.33 14.31
C PRO A 127 4.15 7.38 13.21
N GLY A 128 4.46 7.99 12.07
CA GLY A 128 3.59 8.14 10.90
C GLY A 128 3.48 6.86 10.06
N TRP A 129 4.01 5.74 10.56
CA TRP A 129 4.10 4.46 9.85
C TRP A 129 2.96 3.49 10.12
N LEU A 130 2.26 3.66 11.24
CA LEU A 130 1.05 2.91 11.58
C LEU A 130 -0.24 3.42 10.89
N PRO A 131 -0.47 4.73 10.62
CA PRO A 131 -1.77 5.17 10.13
C PRO A 131 -2.07 4.71 8.71
N HIS A 132 -1.10 4.59 7.80
CA HIS A 132 -1.42 4.25 6.40
C HIS A 132 -1.76 2.77 6.21
N GLY A 133 -0.97 1.86 6.78
CA GLY A 133 -1.27 0.44 6.76
C GLY A 133 -2.60 0.12 7.47
N GLN A 134 -2.84 0.73 8.63
CA GLN A 134 -4.11 0.55 9.35
C GLN A 134 -5.29 1.23 8.63
N ALA A 135 -5.11 2.40 8.02
CA ALA A 135 -6.14 3.09 7.25
C ALA A 135 -6.54 2.26 6.03
N MET A 136 -5.57 1.78 5.24
CA MET A 136 -5.89 0.95 4.07
C MET A 136 -6.53 -0.38 4.47
N ARG A 137 -6.12 -0.97 5.60
CA ARG A 137 -6.78 -2.18 6.12
C ARG A 137 -8.25 -1.92 6.49
N ARG A 138 -8.57 -0.76 7.05
CA ARG A 138 -9.96 -0.32 7.29
C ARG A 138 -10.69 -0.10 5.96
N VAL A 139 -10.06 0.51 4.96
CA VAL A 139 -10.64 0.70 3.63
C VAL A 139 -10.97 -0.66 3.00
N PHE A 140 -10.05 -1.63 3.00
CA PHE A 140 -10.30 -2.97 2.45
C PHE A 140 -11.43 -3.69 3.19
N LEU A 141 -11.48 -3.57 4.51
CA LEU A 141 -12.58 -4.15 5.31
C LEU A 141 -13.92 -3.51 4.95
N SER A 142 -13.98 -2.17 4.85
CA SER A 142 -15.20 -1.46 4.47
C SER A 142 -15.68 -1.85 3.08
N VAL A 143 -14.77 -1.94 2.10
CA VAL A 143 -15.11 -2.37 0.73
C VAL A 143 -15.55 -3.84 0.70
N ALA A 144 -14.90 -4.72 1.47
CA ALA A 144 -15.34 -6.11 1.60
C ALA A 144 -16.74 -6.23 2.24
N CYS A 145 -17.03 -5.43 3.27
CA CYS A 145 -18.37 -5.35 3.86
C CYS A 145 -19.41 -4.86 2.84
N LEU A 146 -19.07 -3.88 2.00
CA LEU A 146 -19.94 -3.44 0.91
C LEU A 146 -20.26 -4.58 -0.05
N TRP A 147 -19.25 -5.36 -0.48
CA TRP A 147 -19.48 -6.53 -1.33
C TRP A 147 -20.34 -7.60 -0.66
N GLY A 148 -20.12 -7.87 0.62
CA GLY A 148 -20.99 -8.77 1.41
C GLY A 148 -22.43 -8.27 1.47
N GLY A 149 -22.62 -6.95 1.65
CA GLY A 149 -23.93 -6.30 1.61
C GLY A 149 -24.61 -6.42 0.25
N VAL A 150 -23.88 -6.25 -0.85
CA VAL A 150 -24.41 -6.43 -2.21
C VAL A 150 -24.94 -7.85 -2.40
N ILE A 151 -24.19 -8.87 -1.98
CA ILE A 151 -24.65 -10.28 -2.06
C ILE A 151 -25.93 -10.44 -1.23
N LEU A 152 -25.92 -10.00 0.03
CA LEU A 152 -27.04 -10.18 0.94
C LEU A 152 -28.32 -9.50 0.41
N VAL A 153 -28.23 -8.26 -0.06
CA VAL A 153 -29.37 -7.53 -0.65
C VAL A 153 -29.89 -8.22 -1.91
N THR A 154 -29.00 -8.70 -2.78
CA THR A 154 -29.36 -9.35 -4.06
C THR A 154 -30.18 -10.64 -3.87
N TRP A 155 -30.00 -11.33 -2.74
CA TRP A 155 -30.70 -12.59 -2.45
C TRP A 155 -31.91 -12.43 -1.52
N ILE A 156 -31.99 -11.34 -0.75
CA ILE A 156 -33.16 -11.02 0.08
C ILE A 156 -34.28 -10.41 -0.76
N PHE A 157 -33.96 -9.53 -1.71
CA PHE A 157 -34.92 -8.76 -2.51
C PHE A 157 -34.97 -9.23 -3.96
#